data_AF-A0A2P8B3S4-F1
#
_entry.id   AF-A0A2P8B3S4-F1
#
_cell.length_a   1.000
_cell.length_b   1.000
_cell.length_c   1.000
_cell.angle_alpha   90.00
_cell.angle_beta   90.00
_cell.angle_gamma   90.00
#
_symmetry.space_group_name_H-M   'P 1'
#
loop_
_entity.id
_entity.type
_entity.pdbx_description
1 polymer ?
#
loop_
_entity_poly.entity_id
_entity_poly.type
_entity_poly.pdbx_seq_one_letter_code
_entity_poly.pdbx_strand_id
1 'polypeptide(L)'
;MRPSPLPRILRRRGEPDHPTFLELFFDLVYIFMLSRLSAGLAGDLSVRGAAQTAVLLMAAWWVWVLTAWLTDLFNPRLPVIQATVLAVMFGTLLMAIAVPYAFDDYGWLLVAAYFGIHLVRDAVLIPGTRVNRPIQARSIRVFFWFGVTALPWVAGVFVHGTARLLLWSVAVAVDLGSAGWAGRRRNLVAPNWPVRSSPAPTSPSGIEKSSSSPSAS
;
A
#
# COMPACT_ATOMS: atom_id res chain seq x y z
N MET A 1 -7.62 -11.85 46.44
CA MET A 1 -7.43 -10.80 45.42
C MET A 1 -7.86 -11.35 44.07
N ARG A 2 -8.82 -10.70 43.40
CA ARG A 2 -9.28 -11.08 42.05
C ARG A 2 -8.20 -10.66 41.03
N PRO A 3 -7.88 -11.48 40.02
CA PRO A 3 -6.91 -11.10 38.99
C PRO A 3 -7.41 -9.85 38.24
N SER A 4 -6.55 -8.84 38.16
CA SER A 4 -6.77 -7.59 37.43
C SER A 4 -7.02 -7.90 35.95
N PRO A 5 -8.03 -7.31 35.29
CA PRO A 5 -8.18 -7.46 33.85
C PRO A 5 -7.01 -6.76 33.16
N LEU A 6 -6.11 -7.53 32.55
CA LEU A 6 -5.02 -6.97 31.76
C LEU A 6 -5.59 -6.14 30.60
N PRO A 7 -4.99 -4.98 30.27
CA PRO A 7 -5.34 -4.24 29.06
C PRO A 7 -5.15 -5.14 27.84
N ARG A 8 -6.25 -5.47 27.17
CA ARG A 8 -6.31 -6.39 26.04
C ARG A 8 -5.77 -5.68 24.79
N ILE A 9 -4.43 -5.68 24.62
CA ILE A 9 -3.70 -5.02 23.52
C ILE A 9 -3.61 -5.92 22.25
N LEU A 10 -4.43 -6.97 22.13
CA LEU A 10 -4.47 -7.82 20.93
C LEU A 10 -5.82 -7.72 20.24
N ARG A 11 -5.78 -7.31 18.96
CA ARG A 11 -6.91 -7.28 18.02
C ARG A 11 -7.55 -8.67 17.96
N ARG A 12 -8.82 -8.79 18.34
CA ARG A 12 -9.60 -10.03 18.19
C ARG A 12 -9.93 -10.19 16.71
N ARG A 13 -9.23 -11.11 16.04
CA ARG A 13 -9.53 -11.48 14.66
C ARG A 13 -10.93 -12.13 14.67
N GLY A 14 -11.96 -11.43 14.15
CA GLY A 14 -13.32 -11.99 14.00
C GLY A 14 -14.49 -11.19 14.57
N GLU A 15 -14.32 -9.96 15.07
CA GLU A 15 -15.47 -9.06 15.24
C GLU A 15 -15.83 -8.43 13.88
N PRO A 16 -17.13 -8.36 13.50
CA PRO A 16 -17.56 -7.66 12.31
C PRO A 16 -17.25 -6.16 12.49
N ASP A 17 -16.10 -5.76 11.98
CA ASP A 17 -15.72 -4.36 11.85
C ASP A 17 -16.60 -3.80 10.73
N HIS A 18 -17.55 -2.93 11.07
CA HIS A 18 -18.26 -2.20 10.03
C HIS A 18 -17.22 -1.37 9.27
N PRO A 19 -17.15 -1.48 7.93
CA PRO A 19 -16.17 -0.71 7.16
C PRO A 19 -16.31 0.76 7.51
N THR A 20 -15.18 1.40 7.82
CA THR A 20 -15.20 2.80 8.22
C THR A 20 -15.76 3.65 7.07
N PHE A 21 -16.44 4.77 7.36
CA PHE A 21 -16.93 5.69 6.30
C PHE A 21 -15.83 6.07 5.30
N LEU A 22 -14.59 6.14 5.78
CA LEU A 22 -13.40 6.45 5.02
C LEU A 22 -12.97 5.28 4.11
N GLU A 23 -13.14 4.02 4.52
CA GLU A 23 -12.97 2.88 3.59
C GLU A 23 -14.00 2.91 2.47
N LEU A 24 -15.27 3.13 2.79
CA LEU A 24 -16.33 3.20 1.77
C LEU A 24 -16.13 4.35 0.79
N PHE A 25 -15.73 5.52 1.30
CA PHE A 25 -15.44 6.68 0.45
C PHE A 25 -14.20 6.44 -0.43
N PHE A 26 -13.20 5.72 0.08
CA PHE A 26 -12.02 5.34 -0.71
C PHE A 26 -12.41 4.44 -1.88
N ASP A 27 -13.21 3.41 -1.60
CA ASP A 27 -13.70 2.48 -2.60
C ASP A 27 -14.49 3.21 -3.69
N LEU A 28 -15.35 4.16 -3.30
CA LEU A 28 -16.12 4.95 -4.27
C LEU A 28 -15.21 5.81 -5.17
N VAL A 29 -14.21 6.48 -4.60
CA VAL A 29 -13.25 7.28 -5.37
C VAL A 29 -12.45 6.40 -6.33
N TYR A 30 -12.06 5.19 -5.90
CA TYR A 30 -11.34 4.24 -6.75
C TYR A 30 -12.19 3.62 -7.84
N ILE A 31 -13.44 3.26 -7.54
CA ILE A 31 -14.40 2.79 -8.54
C ILE A 31 -14.61 3.88 -9.60
N PHE A 32 -14.72 5.15 -9.18
CA PHE A 32 -14.84 6.27 -10.12
C PHE A 32 -13.57 6.44 -10.98
N MET A 33 -12.39 6.38 -10.38
CA MET A 33 -11.10 6.40 -11.10
C MET A 33 -11.01 5.30 -12.15
N LEU A 34 -11.29 4.05 -11.76
CA LEU A 34 -11.27 2.90 -12.67
C LEU A 34 -12.33 3.01 -13.76
N SER A 35 -13.51 3.55 -13.44
CA SER A 35 -14.56 3.80 -14.43
C SER A 35 -14.11 4.81 -15.47
N ARG A 36 -13.40 5.88 -15.08
CA ARG A 36 -12.84 6.88 -16.00
C ARG A 36 -11.78 6.28 -16.92
N LEU A 37 -10.88 5.46 -16.37
CA LEU A 37 -9.86 4.75 -17.14
C LEU A 37 -10.49 3.76 -18.12
N SER A 38 -11.49 2.99 -17.67
CA SER A 38 -12.21 2.03 -18.50
C SER A 38 -12.98 2.71 -19.63
N ALA A 39 -13.65 3.84 -19.36
CA ALA A 39 -14.36 4.60 -20.38
C ALA A 39 -13.39 5.20 -21.41
N GLY A 40 -12.23 5.69 -20.96
CA GLY A 40 -11.17 6.17 -21.85
C GLY A 40 -10.65 5.06 -22.78
N LEU A 41 -10.37 3.88 -22.24
CA LEU A 41 -9.93 2.72 -23.03
C LEU A 41 -11.00 2.24 -24.02
N ALA A 42 -12.27 2.20 -23.58
CA ALA A 42 -13.38 1.83 -24.46
C ALA A 42 -13.59 2.84 -25.60
N GLY A 43 -13.25 4.11 -25.39
CA GLY A 43 -13.30 5.16 -26.40
C GLY A 43 -12.18 5.07 -27.45
N ASP A 44 -11.03 4.51 -27.11
CA ASP A 44 -9.91 4.28 -28.04
C ASP A 44 -9.19 2.94 -27.75
N LEU A 45 -9.62 1.90 -28.47
CA LEU A 45 -9.05 0.55 -28.40
C LEU A 45 -7.79 0.36 -29.26
N SER A 46 -7.21 1.46 -29.78
CA SER A 46 -5.92 1.39 -30.46
C SER A 46 -4.79 1.04 -29.49
N VAL A 47 -3.65 0.59 -30.02
CA VAL A 47 -2.42 0.35 -29.23
C VAL A 47 -2.00 1.62 -28.46
N ARG A 48 -2.23 2.80 -29.05
CA ARG A 48 -1.93 4.08 -28.43
C ARG A 48 -2.86 4.36 -27.25
N GLY A 49 -4.18 4.22 -27.42
CA GLY A 49 -5.16 4.40 -26.35
C GLY A 49 -4.95 3.41 -25.19
N ALA A 50 -4.60 2.16 -25.52
CA ALA A 50 -4.21 1.15 -24.53
C ALA A 50 -2.95 1.55 -23.74
N ALA A 51 -1.90 2.02 -24.42
CA ALA A 51 -0.67 2.47 -23.78
C ALA A 51 -0.90 3.71 -22.88
N GLN A 52 -1.68 4.68 -23.37
CA GLN A 52 -2.08 5.86 -22.61
C GLN A 52 -2.83 5.46 -21.33
N THR A 53 -3.83 4.59 -21.46
CA THR A 53 -4.61 4.09 -20.31
C THR A 53 -3.71 3.33 -19.33
N ALA A 54 -2.80 2.48 -19.82
CA ALA A 54 -1.89 1.72 -18.97
C ALA A 54 -0.98 2.62 -18.12
N VAL A 55 -0.47 3.71 -18.69
CA VAL A 55 0.34 4.71 -17.97
C VAL A 55 -0.47 5.38 -16.86
N LEU A 56 -1.69 5.83 -17.17
CA LEU A 56 -2.58 6.46 -16.19
C LEU A 56 -3.03 5.48 -15.09
N LEU A 57 -3.35 4.25 -15.49
CA LEU A 57 -3.69 3.16 -14.57
C LEU A 57 -2.50 2.88 -13.64
N MET A 58 -1.28 2.89 -14.14
CA MET A 58 -0.10 2.67 -13.31
C MET A 58 0.10 3.80 -12.28
N ALA A 59 -0.13 5.05 -12.67
CA ALA A 59 -0.12 6.17 -11.73
C ALA A 59 -1.18 5.98 -10.62
N ALA A 60 -2.42 5.67 -10.99
CA ALA A 60 -3.50 5.37 -10.04
C ALA A 60 -3.18 4.16 -9.15
N TRP A 61 -2.63 3.10 -9.73
CA TRP A 61 -2.19 1.90 -9.03
C TRP A 61 -1.12 2.21 -7.99
N TRP A 62 -0.19 3.12 -8.29
CA TRP A 62 0.85 3.52 -7.34
C TRP A 62 0.26 4.22 -6.12
N VAL A 63 -0.67 5.14 -6.34
CA VAL A 63 -1.43 5.79 -5.26
C VAL A 63 -2.15 4.73 -4.41
N TRP A 64 -2.76 3.73 -5.05
CA TRP A 64 -3.52 2.68 -4.38
C TRP A 64 -2.62 1.85 -3.47
N VAL A 65 -1.53 1.30 -4.01
CA VAL A 65 -0.57 0.49 -3.26
C VAL A 65 -0.08 1.27 -2.04
N LEU A 66 0.32 2.53 -2.23
CA LEU A 66 0.88 3.34 -1.15
C LEU A 66 -0.17 3.72 -0.08
N THR A 67 -1.44 3.88 -0.47
CA THR A 67 -2.53 4.13 0.47
C THR A 67 -2.87 2.87 1.28
N ALA A 68 -2.90 1.70 0.64
CA ALA A 68 -3.09 0.42 1.32
C ALA A 68 -1.98 0.15 2.36
N TRP A 69 -0.72 0.47 2.03
CA TRP A 69 0.38 0.40 3.00
C TRP A 69 0.20 1.35 4.19
N LEU A 70 -0.35 2.56 3.95
CA LEU A 70 -0.60 3.54 5.01
C LEU A 70 -1.64 3.02 6.00
N THR A 71 -2.74 2.44 5.50
CA THR A 71 -3.81 1.87 6.33
C THR A 71 -3.37 0.62 7.08
N ASP A 72 -2.44 -0.15 6.51
CA ASP A 72 -1.87 -1.33 7.18
C ASP A 72 -0.87 -0.97 8.29
N LEU A 73 -0.05 0.05 8.08
CA LEU A 73 1.02 0.43 9.00
C LEU A 73 0.55 1.31 10.16
N PHE A 74 -0.49 2.13 9.96
CA PHE A 74 -0.89 3.17 10.91
C PHE A 74 -2.28 2.96 11.46
N ASN A 75 -2.45 3.28 12.75
CA ASN A 75 -3.75 3.18 13.42
C ASN A 75 -4.74 4.16 12.76
N PRO A 76 -5.83 3.68 12.13
CA PRO A 76 -6.79 4.52 11.40
C PRO A 76 -7.61 5.44 12.32
N ARG A 77 -7.49 5.29 13.65
CA ARG A 77 -8.13 6.15 14.65
C ARG A 77 -7.39 7.44 14.95
N LEU A 78 -6.18 7.63 14.41
CA LEU A 78 -5.41 8.86 14.60
C LEU A 78 -5.96 9.98 13.69
N PRO A 79 -6.36 11.15 14.22
CA PRO A 79 -6.92 12.24 13.41
C PRO A 79 -6.01 12.70 12.27
N VAL A 80 -4.69 12.72 12.49
CA VAL A 80 -3.69 13.07 11.46
C VAL A 80 -3.69 12.07 10.30
N ILE A 81 -3.88 10.78 10.57
CA ILE A 81 -3.94 9.74 9.55
C ILE A 81 -5.25 9.85 8.77
N GLN A 82 -6.37 10.09 9.46
CA GLN A 82 -7.67 10.31 8.80
C GLN A 82 -7.64 11.53 7.87
N ALA A 83 -7.08 12.66 8.34
CA ALA A 83 -6.91 13.85 7.53
C ALA A 83 -5.99 13.60 6.32
N THR A 84 -4.91 12.83 6.51
CA THR A 84 -4.01 12.44 5.41
C THR A 84 -4.74 11.61 4.38
N VAL A 85 -5.49 10.58 4.79
CA VAL A 85 -6.24 9.74 3.84
C VAL A 85 -7.31 10.56 3.13
N LEU A 86 -8.02 11.46 3.82
CA LEU A 86 -8.99 12.35 3.19
C LEU A 86 -8.34 13.24 2.11
N ALA A 87 -7.14 13.78 2.38
CA ALA A 87 -6.38 14.56 1.40
C ALA A 87 -5.92 13.70 0.20
N VAL A 88 -5.50 12.45 0.44
CA VAL A 88 -5.15 11.49 -0.61
C VAL A 88 -6.37 11.18 -1.49
N MET A 89 -7.55 10.99 -0.89
CA MET A 89 -8.79 10.74 -1.62
C MET A 89 -9.20 11.94 -2.48
N PHE A 90 -9.11 13.15 -1.93
CA PHE A 90 -9.37 14.37 -2.68
C PHE A 90 -8.44 14.49 -3.88
N GLY A 91 -7.13 14.27 -3.69
CA GLY A 91 -6.17 14.25 -4.79
C GLY A 91 -6.49 13.15 -5.82
N THR A 92 -6.89 11.97 -5.37
CA THR A 92 -7.27 10.86 -6.27
C THR A 92 -8.51 11.21 -7.10
N LEU A 93 -9.47 11.92 -6.51
CA LEU A 93 -10.64 12.42 -7.23
C LEU A 93 -10.26 13.46 -8.30
N LEU A 94 -9.34 14.38 -7.99
CA LEU A 94 -8.80 15.32 -8.98
C LEU A 94 -8.09 14.59 -10.12
N MET A 95 -7.28 13.57 -9.82
CA MET A 95 -6.68 12.73 -10.85
C MET A 95 -7.75 12.07 -11.72
N ALA A 96 -8.81 11.50 -11.12
CA ALA A 96 -9.89 10.83 -11.85
C ALA A 96 -10.64 11.80 -12.79
N ILE A 97 -10.85 13.04 -12.36
CA ILE A 97 -11.42 14.11 -13.19
C ILE A 97 -10.49 14.46 -14.35
N ALA A 98 -9.17 14.46 -14.12
CA ALA A 98 -8.18 14.77 -15.14
C ALA A 98 -7.95 13.64 -16.16
N VAL A 99 -8.21 12.37 -15.80
CA VAL A 99 -7.95 11.19 -16.65
C VAL A 99 -8.44 11.35 -18.10
N PRO A 100 -9.71 11.74 -18.38
CA PRO A 100 -10.21 11.85 -19.75
C PRO A 100 -9.47 12.88 -20.60
N TYR A 101 -8.76 13.81 -19.97
CA TYR A 101 -8.12 14.95 -20.60
C TYR A 101 -6.60 14.97 -20.37
N ALA A 102 -6.03 13.90 -19.81
CA ALA A 102 -4.65 13.86 -19.36
C ALA A 102 -3.65 13.99 -20.52
N PHE A 103 -4.01 13.49 -21.70
CA PHE A 103 -3.19 13.61 -22.91
C PHE A 103 -3.48 14.87 -23.74
N ASP A 104 -4.42 15.70 -23.27
CA ASP A 104 -4.82 16.98 -23.86
C ASP A 104 -4.38 18.15 -22.95
N ASP A 105 -5.25 19.12 -22.69
CA ASP A 105 -4.89 20.36 -21.99
C ASP A 105 -4.73 20.21 -20.47
N TYR A 106 -5.28 19.14 -19.88
CA TYR A 106 -5.33 18.97 -18.42
C TYR A 106 -4.33 17.94 -17.88
N GLY A 107 -3.31 17.58 -18.67
CA GLY A 107 -2.21 16.73 -18.20
C GLY A 107 -1.49 17.28 -16.97
N TRP A 108 -1.42 18.61 -16.82
CA TRP A 108 -0.84 19.26 -15.64
C TRP A 108 -1.64 18.98 -14.37
N LEU A 109 -2.98 18.87 -14.44
CA LEU A 109 -3.84 18.64 -13.27
C LEU A 109 -3.63 17.21 -12.76
N LEU A 110 -3.51 16.24 -13.66
CA LEU A 110 -3.18 14.86 -13.32
C LEU A 110 -1.84 14.81 -12.57
N VAL A 111 -0.80 15.46 -13.12
CA VAL A 111 0.53 15.51 -12.52
C VAL A 111 0.48 16.22 -11.17
N ALA A 112 -0.10 17.42 -11.09
CA ALA A 112 -0.19 18.18 -9.85
C ALA A 112 -0.93 17.40 -8.74
N ALA A 113 -2.04 16.74 -9.07
CA ALA A 113 -2.80 15.93 -8.13
C ALA A 113 -1.99 14.70 -7.67
N TYR A 114 -1.38 13.97 -8.62
CA TYR A 114 -0.54 12.81 -8.32
C TYR A 114 0.63 13.18 -7.39
N PHE A 115 1.43 14.18 -7.74
CA PHE A 115 2.57 14.63 -6.91
C PHE A 115 2.12 15.25 -5.59
N GLY A 116 0.98 15.95 -5.57
CA GLY A 116 0.39 16.52 -4.35
C GLY A 116 0.04 15.45 -3.31
N ILE A 117 -0.57 14.34 -3.75
CA ILE A 117 -0.88 13.18 -2.88
C ILE A 117 0.38 12.68 -2.18
N HIS A 118 1.44 12.46 -2.95
CA HIS A 118 2.70 11.93 -2.43
C HIS A 118 3.36 12.92 -1.47
N LEU A 119 3.36 14.22 -1.80
CA LEU A 119 3.93 15.26 -0.95
C LEU A 119 3.21 15.36 0.40
N VAL A 120 1.88 15.39 0.40
CA VAL A 120 1.07 15.43 1.63
C VAL A 120 1.36 14.20 2.50
N ARG A 121 1.39 13.02 1.90
CA ARG A 121 1.67 11.77 2.61
C ARG A 121 3.06 11.78 3.24
N ASP A 122 4.10 12.12 2.47
CA ASP A 122 5.48 12.05 2.93
C ASP A 122 5.82 13.12 3.96
N ALA A 123 5.16 14.29 3.90
CA ALA A 123 5.23 15.31 4.94
C ALA A 123 4.73 14.80 6.31
N VAL A 124 3.79 13.85 6.34
CA VAL A 124 3.27 13.23 7.57
C VAL A 124 4.10 12.01 7.98
N LEU A 125 4.44 11.14 7.02
CA LEU A 125 5.11 9.86 7.28
C LEU A 125 6.57 10.02 7.72
N ILE A 126 7.35 10.89 7.07
CA ILE A 126 8.79 10.99 7.35
C ILE A 126 9.06 11.50 8.78
N PRO A 127 8.34 12.53 9.29
CA PRO A 127 8.44 12.92 10.69
C PRO A 127 7.86 11.89 11.65
N GLY A 128 6.70 11.31 11.33
CA GLY A 128 6.01 10.34 12.18
C GLY A 128 6.77 9.02 12.39
N THR A 129 7.68 8.67 11.48
CA THR A 129 8.47 7.43 11.53
C THR A 129 9.88 7.61 12.08
N ARG A 130 10.25 8.81 12.58
CA ARG A 130 11.60 9.12 13.11
C ARG A 130 12.10 8.13 14.17
N VAL A 131 11.19 7.58 14.98
CA VAL A 131 11.52 6.63 16.05
C VAL A 131 11.89 5.25 15.48
N ASN A 132 11.42 4.90 14.29
CA ASN A 132 11.70 3.63 13.62
C ASN A 132 12.56 3.85 12.36
N ARG A 133 13.89 3.86 12.55
CA ARG A 133 14.89 4.16 11.51
C ARG A 133 14.73 3.32 10.23
N PRO A 134 14.47 1.99 10.28
CA PRO A 134 14.19 1.19 9.08
C PRO A 134 12.98 1.68 8.27
N ILE A 135 11.86 2.02 8.93
CA ILE A 135 10.65 2.51 8.25
C ILE A 135 10.93 3.89 7.65
N GLN A 136 11.58 4.77 8.40
CA GLN A 136 11.94 6.10 7.93
C GLN A 136 12.85 6.05 6.69
N ALA A 137 13.89 5.21 6.70
CA ALA A 137 14.79 5.05 5.57
C ALA A 137 14.08 4.51 4.32
N ARG A 138 13.05 3.66 4.49
CA ARG A 138 12.18 3.22 3.39
C ARG A 138 11.37 4.39 2.85
N SER A 139 10.73 5.19 3.69
CA SER A 139 9.93 6.34 3.26
C SER A 139 10.77 7.39 2.53
N ILE A 140 11.96 7.73 3.05
CA ILE A 140 12.89 8.66 2.40
C ILE A 140 13.33 8.12 1.03
N ARG A 141 13.62 6.81 0.94
CA ARG A 141 14.00 6.20 -0.34
C ARG A 141 12.88 6.25 -1.37
N VAL A 142 11.64 5.97 -0.96
CA VAL A 142 10.46 6.07 -1.83
C VAL A 142 10.31 7.52 -2.30
N PHE A 143 10.41 8.50 -1.40
CA PHE A 143 10.34 9.92 -1.73
C PHE A 143 11.47 10.37 -2.68
N PHE A 144 12.69 9.86 -2.49
CA PHE A 144 13.80 10.16 -3.40
C PHE A 144 13.53 9.68 -4.83
N TRP A 145 13.13 8.41 -4.99
CA TRP A 145 12.79 7.88 -6.32
C TRP A 145 11.61 8.59 -6.95
N PHE A 146 10.64 9.00 -6.13
CA PHE A 146 9.52 9.81 -6.56
C PHE A 146 9.96 11.19 -7.08
N GLY A 147 10.96 11.82 -6.45
CA GLY A 147 11.58 13.04 -6.96
C GLY A 147 12.29 12.85 -8.31
N VAL A 148 12.88 11.66 -8.54
CA VAL A 148 13.49 11.32 -9.84
C VAL A 148 12.42 11.16 -10.91
N THR A 149 11.30 10.49 -10.61
CA THR A 149 10.21 10.31 -11.58
C THR A 149 9.35 11.55 -11.78
N ALA A 150 9.40 12.53 -10.87
CA ALA A 150 8.79 13.85 -11.05
C ALA A 150 9.28 14.56 -12.32
N LEU A 151 10.56 14.44 -12.65
CA LEU A 151 11.16 15.13 -13.79
C LEU A 151 10.48 14.76 -15.13
N PRO A 152 10.40 13.47 -15.53
CA PRO A 152 9.70 13.09 -16.76
C PRO A 152 8.19 13.35 -16.73
N TRP A 153 7.53 13.22 -15.57
CA TRP A 153 6.10 13.56 -15.46
C TRP A 153 5.84 15.05 -15.75
N VAL A 154 6.60 15.93 -15.09
CA VAL A 154 6.51 17.39 -15.26
C VAL A 154 6.95 17.81 -16.66
N ALA A 155 8.04 17.25 -17.19
CA ALA A 155 8.45 17.51 -18.57
C ALA A 155 7.34 17.14 -19.58
N GLY A 156 6.62 16.04 -19.32
CA GLY A 156 5.49 15.59 -20.13
C GLY A 156 4.34 16.60 -20.19
N VAL A 157 4.17 17.47 -19.20
CA VAL A 157 3.15 18.53 -19.20
C VAL A 157 3.39 19.55 -20.32
N PHE A 158 4.65 19.86 -20.60
CA PHE A 158 5.05 20.89 -21.58
C PHE A 158 5.12 20.38 -23.02
N VAL A 159 4.89 19.08 -23.23
CA VAL A 159 4.89 18.46 -24.57
C VAL A 159 3.55 17.78 -24.82
N HIS A 160 3.27 17.44 -26.09
CA HIS A 160 2.00 16.86 -26.52
C HIS A 160 2.19 15.53 -27.25
N GLY A 161 1.09 14.79 -27.41
CA GLY A 161 1.04 13.57 -28.22
C GLY A 161 2.00 12.48 -27.75
N THR A 162 2.75 11.89 -28.68
CA THR A 162 3.63 10.75 -28.42
C THR A 162 4.79 11.10 -27.47
N ALA A 163 5.31 12.33 -27.51
CA ALA A 163 6.39 12.76 -26.63
C ALA A 163 5.98 12.72 -25.15
N ARG A 164 4.76 13.19 -24.84
CA ARG A 164 4.18 13.09 -23.49
C ARG A 164 4.05 11.64 -23.04
N LEU A 165 3.51 10.79 -23.91
CA LEU A 165 3.34 9.36 -23.62
C LEU A 165 4.69 8.68 -23.32
N LEU A 166 5.72 8.95 -24.12
CA LEU A 166 7.05 8.39 -23.89
C LEU A 166 7.65 8.84 -22.55
N LEU A 167 7.57 10.14 -22.24
CA LEU A 167 8.08 10.66 -20.97
C LEU A 167 7.38 10.03 -19.77
N TRP A 168 6.04 9.99 -19.79
CA TRP A 168 5.28 9.39 -18.69
C TRP A 168 5.50 7.87 -18.61
N SER A 169 5.70 7.18 -19.74
CA SER A 169 6.05 5.76 -19.76
C SER A 169 7.43 5.51 -19.13
N VAL A 170 8.41 6.36 -19.41
CA VAL A 170 9.73 6.31 -18.77
C VAL A 170 9.61 6.51 -17.26
N ALA A 171 8.80 7.47 -16.83
CA ALA A 171 8.54 7.71 -15.41
C ALA A 171 8.00 6.45 -14.71
N VAL A 172 6.96 5.86 -15.31
CA VAL A 172 6.36 4.60 -14.84
C VAL A 172 7.39 3.45 -14.79
N ALA A 173 8.22 3.30 -15.82
CA ALA A 173 9.24 2.26 -15.87
C ALA A 173 10.27 2.41 -14.74
N VAL A 174 10.66 3.65 -14.42
CA VAL A 174 11.57 3.96 -13.31
C VAL A 174 10.90 3.64 -11.96
N ASP A 175 9.63 3.99 -11.78
CA ASP A 175 8.89 3.68 -10.54
C ASP A 175 8.83 2.16 -10.30
N LEU A 176 8.50 1.38 -11.35
CA LEU A 176 8.48 -0.09 -11.29
C LEU A 176 9.87 -0.68 -10.97
N GLY A 177 10.92 -0.17 -11.63
CA GLY A 177 12.30 -0.59 -11.38
C GLY A 177 12.76 -0.31 -9.95
N SER A 178 12.39 0.85 -9.41
CA SER A 178 12.75 1.28 -8.05
C SER A 178 12.14 0.36 -6.98
N ALA A 179 10.89 -0.07 -7.17
CA ALA A 179 10.20 -0.98 -6.26
C ALA A 179 10.76 -2.41 -6.31
N GLY A 180 11.05 -2.92 -7.51
CA GLY A 180 11.70 -4.23 -7.67
C GLY A 180 13.09 -4.29 -7.02
N TRP A 181 13.85 -3.20 -7.08
CA TRP A 181 15.17 -3.11 -6.45
C TRP A 181 15.11 -3.07 -4.91
N ALA A 182 14.07 -2.44 -4.34
CA ALA A 182 13.83 -2.43 -2.90
C ALA A 182 13.44 -3.82 -2.36
N GLY A 183 12.67 -4.60 -3.14
CA GLY A 183 12.31 -5.98 -2.80
C GLY A 183 13.52 -6.94 -2.81
N ARG A 184 14.40 -6.81 -3.81
CA ARG A 184 15.57 -7.71 -3.98
C ARG A 184 16.59 -7.62 -2.85
N ARG A 185 16.76 -6.45 -2.21
CA ARG A 185 17.68 -6.28 -1.08
C ARG A 185 17.18 -6.93 0.23
N ARG A 186 15.89 -7.21 0.40
CA ARG A 186 15.37 -7.92 1.59
C ARG A 186 15.84 -9.37 1.67
N ASN A 187 15.99 -10.03 0.53
CA ASN A 187 16.36 -11.45 0.49
C ASN A 187 17.85 -11.71 0.73
N LEU A 188 18.68 -10.67 0.69
CA LEU A 188 20.13 -10.78 0.92
C LEU A 188 20.54 -10.57 2.38
N VAL A 189 19.62 -10.09 3.23
CA VAL A 189 19.90 -9.73 4.63
C VAL A 189 19.07 -10.57 5.62
N ALA A 190 18.22 -11.49 5.16
CA ALA A 190 17.53 -12.41 6.06
C ALA A 190 18.56 -13.33 6.74
N PRO A 191 18.78 -13.24 8.06
CA PRO A 191 19.54 -14.24 8.78
C PRO A 191 18.72 -15.53 8.70
N ASN A 192 19.40 -16.63 8.36
CA ASN A 192 18.97 -17.99 8.56
C ASN A 192 18.46 -18.21 10.00
N TRP A 193 17.19 -17.93 10.25
CA TRP A 193 16.57 -18.26 11.52
C TRP A 193 16.56 -19.78 11.65
N PRO A 194 17.13 -20.36 12.72
CA PRO A 194 17.03 -21.78 12.94
C PRO A 194 15.56 -22.12 13.25
N VAL A 195 14.97 -22.97 12.41
CA VAL A 195 13.68 -23.59 12.68
C VAL A 195 13.83 -24.39 13.97
N ARG A 196 13.34 -23.85 15.08
CA ARG A 196 13.29 -24.58 16.35
C ARG A 196 12.21 -25.65 16.18
N SER A 197 12.61 -26.87 15.87
CA SER A 197 11.75 -28.04 15.95
C SER A 197 11.29 -28.18 17.40
N SER A 198 9.98 -28.10 17.64
CA SER A 198 9.40 -28.45 18.93
C SER A 198 9.70 -29.91 19.24
N PRO A 199 10.09 -30.28 20.47
CA PRO A 199 10.24 -31.68 20.82
C PRO A 199 8.88 -32.37 20.76
N ALA A 200 8.86 -33.57 20.18
CA ALA A 200 7.67 -34.41 20.08
C ALA A 200 7.08 -34.70 21.46
N PRO A 201 5.75 -34.77 21.62
CA PRO A 201 5.14 -35.17 22.88
C PRO A 201 5.52 -36.61 23.20
N THR A 202 6.21 -36.82 24.32
CA THR A 202 6.50 -38.15 24.87
C THR A 202 5.18 -38.82 25.29
N SER A 203 4.87 -39.94 24.67
CA SER A 203 3.75 -40.82 25.04
C SER A 203 3.98 -41.40 26.45
N PRO A 204 2.96 -41.44 27.34
CA PRO A 204 3.13 -42.06 28.64
C PRO A 204 3.03 -43.59 28.53
N SER A 205 4.18 -44.26 28.62
CA SER A 205 4.26 -45.70 28.89
C SER A 205 4.18 -45.94 30.40
N GLY A 206 3.22 -46.73 30.86
CA GLY A 206 3.15 -47.13 32.27
C GLY A 206 1.88 -47.89 32.64
N ILE A 207 1.63 -49.03 31.98
CA ILE A 207 0.71 -50.06 32.50
C ILE A 207 1.51 -50.84 33.54
N GLU A 208 1.35 -50.51 34.81
CA GLU A 208 1.86 -51.32 35.92
C GLU A 208 0.74 -52.26 36.40
N LYS A 209 0.88 -53.54 36.03
CA LYS A 209 0.14 -54.65 36.63
C LYS A 209 0.71 -54.92 38.02
N SER A 210 -0.12 -54.93 39.06
CA SER A 210 0.13 -55.77 40.23
C SER A 210 -1.18 -56.37 40.75
N SER A 211 -1.36 -57.66 40.44
CA SER A 211 -2.31 -58.57 41.06
C SER A 211 -1.75 -59.10 42.39
N SER A 212 -2.55 -59.11 43.46
CA SER A 212 -2.72 -60.27 44.38
C SER A 212 -3.62 -59.92 45.58
N SER A 213 -4.71 -60.67 45.73
CA SER A 213 -5.46 -60.95 46.99
C SER A 213 -4.63 -61.93 47.87
N PRO A 214 -5.04 -62.43 49.07
CA PRO A 214 -6.35 -62.37 49.75
C PRO A 214 -6.37 -62.29 51.32
N SER A 215 -7.60 -62.29 51.86
CA SER A 215 -8.10 -63.03 53.06
C SER A 215 -8.49 -62.30 54.36
N ALA A 216 -9.70 -62.69 54.81
CA ALA A 216 -10.23 -62.88 56.18
C ALA A 216 -10.24 -61.67 57.14
N SER A 217 -11.41 -61.21 57.59
CA SER A 217 -12.26 -61.86 58.61
C SER A 217 -13.63 -61.18 58.69
#